data_AF-G9K5C2-F1
#
_entry.id   AF-G9K5C2-F1
#
_cell.length_a   1.000
_cell.length_b   1.000
_cell.length_c   1.000
_cell.angle_alpha   90.00
_cell.angle_beta   90.00
_cell.angle_gamma   90.00
#
_symmetry.space_group_name_H-M   'P 1'
#
loop_
_entity.id
_entity.type
_entity.pdbx_description
1 polymer ?
#
loop_
_entity_poly.entity_id
_entity_poly.type
_entity_poly.pdbx_seq_one_letter_code
_entity_poly.pdbx_strand_id
1 'polypeptide(L)'
;AQGRIYGKIKEENFVSPKEEVKLEAHIRVPSFAAGRVIGKGGKTVNELQNLSSAEVVVPRDQTPDENDQVVVKITGHFYACQVAQRKIQEILTQVKQHQQQKALQSGPPQSRR
;
A
#
# COMPACT_ATOMS: atom_id res chain seq x y z
N ALA A 1 -9.27 -12.19 12.56
CA ALA A 1 -8.83 -11.36 13.70
C ALA A 1 -9.33 -9.90 13.64
N GLN A 2 -9.55 -9.27 12.48
CA GLN A 2 -10.04 -7.87 12.43
C GLN A 2 -11.55 -7.71 12.15
N GLY A 3 -12.16 -8.59 11.36
CA GLY A 3 -13.60 -8.52 11.06
C GLY A 3 -14.52 -8.71 12.28
N ARG A 4 -14.12 -9.53 13.26
CA ARG A 4 -14.86 -9.70 14.53
C ARG A 4 -14.85 -8.44 15.40
N ILE A 5 -13.77 -7.66 15.35
CA ILE A 5 -13.64 -6.41 16.09
C ILE A 5 -14.57 -5.36 15.48
N TYR A 6 -14.58 -5.22 14.16
CA TYR A 6 -15.52 -4.33 13.46
C TYR A 6 -16.99 -4.69 13.72
N GLY A 7 -17.32 -5.99 13.69
CA GLY A 7 -18.66 -6.48 14.02
C GLY A 7 -19.08 -6.10 15.44
N LYS A 8 -18.24 -6.40 16.44
CA LYS A 8 -18.53 -6.07 17.85
C LYS A 8 -18.68 -4.57 18.11
N ILE A 9 -17.84 -3.71 17.53
CA ILE A 9 -17.91 -2.27 17.77
C ILE A 9 -19.20 -1.67 17.19
N LYS A 10 -19.70 -2.22 16.08
CA LYS A 10 -20.99 -1.82 15.48
C LYS A 10 -22.20 -2.30 16.29
N GLU A 11 -22.12 -3.49 16.90
CA GLU A 11 -23.21 -4.10 17.67
C GLU A 11 -23.42 -3.44 19.04
N GLU A 12 -22.35 -2.99 19.71
CA GLU A 12 -22.42 -2.51 21.10
C GLU A 12 -22.65 -0.98 21.26
N ASN A 13 -23.04 -0.25 20.20
CA ASN A 13 -23.30 1.21 20.26
C ASN A 13 -22.16 2.03 20.91
N PHE A 14 -20.91 1.56 20.89
CA PHE A 14 -19.77 2.24 21.52
C PHE A 14 -19.32 3.49 20.74
N VAL A 15 -19.91 3.72 19.58
CA VAL A 15 -19.63 4.80 18.66
C VAL A 15 -20.96 5.46 18.32
N SER A 16 -21.04 6.79 18.44
CA SER A 16 -22.24 7.54 18.05
C SER A 16 -22.65 7.13 16.62
N PRO A 17 -23.94 7.09 16.26
CA PRO A 17 -24.38 6.72 14.91
C PRO A 17 -23.81 7.61 13.78
N LYS A 18 -23.13 8.71 14.14
CA LYS A 18 -22.43 9.63 13.25
C LYS A 18 -20.92 9.37 13.13
N GLU A 19 -20.36 8.53 13.98
CA GLU A 19 -18.92 8.26 14.01
C GLU A 19 -18.66 6.88 13.41
N GLU A 20 -17.73 6.83 12.48
CA GLU A 20 -17.48 5.68 11.64
C GLU A 20 -16.23 4.96 12.14
N VAL A 21 -16.33 3.65 12.43
CA VAL A 21 -15.19 2.85 12.90
C VAL A 21 -14.15 2.75 11.79
N LYS A 22 -13.06 3.50 11.95
CA LYS A 22 -11.90 3.45 11.06
C LYS A 22 -10.83 2.53 11.66
N LEU A 23 -10.24 1.72 10.80
CA LEU A 23 -9.07 0.91 11.09
C LEU A 23 -7.85 1.60 10.50
N GLU A 24 -6.73 1.49 11.19
CA GLU A 24 -5.42 1.82 10.65
C GLU A 24 -4.65 0.53 10.40
N ALA A 25 -4.16 0.36 9.18
CA ALA A 25 -3.34 -0.78 8.78
C ALA A 25 -2.01 -0.28 8.22
N HIS A 26 -0.93 -0.95 8.60
CA HIS A 26 0.41 -0.69 8.09
C HIS A 26 0.83 -1.85 7.20
N ILE A 27 1.23 -1.55 5.98
CA ILE A 27 1.80 -2.55 5.07
C ILE A 27 3.24 -2.17 4.76
N ARG A 28 4.12 -3.18 4.72
CA ARG A 28 5.51 -3.00 4.29
C ARG A 28 5.61 -3.22 2.80
N VAL A 29 6.28 -2.30 2.11
CA VAL A 29 6.52 -2.37 0.67
C VAL A 29 8.01 -2.18 0.41
N PRO A 30 8.60 -2.83 -0.60
CA PRO A 30 9.98 -2.57 -0.97
C PRO A 30 10.21 -1.08 -1.26
N SER A 31 11.28 -0.50 -0.73
CA SER A 31 11.61 0.92 -0.84
C SER A 31 11.62 1.39 -2.30
N PHE A 32 12.23 0.61 -3.20
CA PHE A 32 12.26 0.89 -4.63
C PHE A 32 10.86 0.92 -5.30
N ALA A 33 9.87 0.25 -4.71
CA ALA A 33 8.50 0.19 -5.23
C ALA A 33 7.58 1.27 -4.62
N ALA A 34 7.98 1.91 -3.52
CA ALA A 34 7.18 2.94 -2.84
C ALA A 34 6.84 4.12 -3.77
N GLY A 35 7.80 4.57 -4.58
CA GLY A 35 7.56 5.62 -5.59
C GLY A 35 6.52 5.21 -6.64
N ARG A 36 6.39 3.92 -6.95
CA ARG A 36 5.36 3.40 -7.87
C ARG A 36 3.98 3.36 -7.23
N VAL A 37 3.90 3.13 -5.93
CA VAL A 37 2.64 3.22 -5.15
C VAL A 37 2.14 4.68 -5.13
N ILE A 38 3.05 5.66 -4.96
CA ILE A 38 2.71 7.09 -5.03
C ILE A 38 2.30 7.48 -6.45
N GLY A 39 3.08 7.07 -7.46
CA GLY A 39 2.88 7.42 -8.85
C GLY A 39 3.31 8.86 -9.18
N LYS A 40 3.39 9.16 -10.48
CA LYS A 40 3.83 10.48 -10.97
C LYS A 40 2.87 11.57 -10.48
N GLY A 41 3.39 12.53 -9.71
CA GLY A 41 2.59 13.62 -9.14
C GLY A 41 1.53 13.15 -8.13
N GLY A 42 1.69 11.98 -7.53
CA GLY A 42 0.71 11.41 -6.58
C GLY A 42 -0.55 10.83 -7.23
N LYS A 43 -0.60 10.73 -8.57
CA LYS A 43 -1.81 10.26 -9.26
C LYS A 43 -2.26 8.86 -8.84
N THR A 44 -1.33 7.94 -8.66
CA THR A 44 -1.64 6.54 -8.30
C THR A 44 -2.15 6.44 -6.87
N VAL A 45 -1.52 7.12 -5.91
CA VAL A 45 -2.04 7.16 -4.54
C VAL A 45 -3.39 7.87 -4.46
N ASN A 46 -3.62 8.91 -5.26
CA ASN A 46 -4.92 9.57 -5.33
C ASN A 46 -6.01 8.65 -5.89
N GLU A 47 -5.70 7.88 -6.93
CA GLU A 47 -6.60 6.87 -7.49
C GLU A 47 -6.88 5.74 -6.49
N LEU A 48 -5.86 5.26 -5.77
CA LEU A 48 -6.02 4.28 -4.69
C LEU A 48 -7.00 4.77 -3.63
N GLN A 49 -6.88 6.02 -3.20
CA GLN A 49 -7.77 6.63 -2.21
C GLN A 49 -9.19 6.77 -2.76
N ASN A 50 -9.37 7.25 -3.99
CA ASN A 50 -10.68 7.38 -4.62
C ASN A 50 -11.40 6.03 -4.78
N LEU A 51 -10.70 4.99 -5.23
CA LEU A 51 -11.30 3.67 -5.47
C LEU A 51 -11.61 2.92 -4.17
N SER A 52 -10.76 3.07 -3.17
CA SER A 52 -10.91 2.35 -1.90
C SER A 52 -11.77 3.09 -0.88
N SER A 53 -11.90 4.41 -1.00
CA SER A 53 -12.41 5.29 0.07
C SER A 53 -11.61 5.17 1.38
N ALA A 54 -10.36 4.70 1.32
CA ALA A 54 -9.41 4.74 2.42
C ALA A 54 -8.39 5.86 2.19
N GLU A 55 -7.93 6.47 3.27
CA GLU A 55 -6.75 7.33 3.25
C GLU A 55 -5.50 6.47 3.09
N VAL A 56 -4.61 6.84 2.18
CA VAL A 56 -3.36 6.10 1.91
C VAL A 56 -2.19 7.07 1.97
N VAL A 57 -1.32 6.86 2.95
CA VAL A 57 -0.19 7.75 3.22
C VAL A 57 1.12 6.96 3.14
N VAL A 58 2.05 7.47 2.34
CA VAL A 58 3.44 7.02 2.33
C VAL A 58 4.27 8.12 3.00
N PRO A 59 4.67 7.97 4.28
CA PRO A 59 5.47 8.98 4.95
C PRO A 59 6.78 9.25 4.17
N ARG A 60 7.15 10.53 4.05
CA ARG A 60 8.25 10.98 3.19
C ARG A 60 9.62 10.70 3.79
N ASP A 61 9.76 10.84 5.10
CA ASP A 61 11.04 10.77 5.82
C ASP A 61 11.22 9.41 6.49
N GLN A 62 11.03 8.32 5.72
CA GLN A 62 11.22 6.96 6.21
C GLN A 62 12.59 6.42 5.79
N THR A 63 13.36 5.92 6.75
CA THR A 63 14.50 5.07 6.47
C THR A 63 14.01 3.66 6.18
N PRO A 64 14.44 3.01 5.08
CA PRO A 64 14.17 1.60 4.85
C PRO A 64 14.63 0.74 6.02
N ASP A 65 13.88 -0.32 6.32
CA ASP A 65 14.27 -1.31 7.34
C ASP A 65 15.40 -2.23 6.85
N GLU A 66 15.81 -3.20 7.68
CA GLU A 66 16.85 -4.19 7.36
C GLU A 66 16.56 -5.04 6.10
N ASN A 67 15.31 -5.05 5.62
CA ASN A 67 14.86 -5.75 4.42
C ASN A 67 14.62 -4.81 3.22
N ASP A 68 15.12 -3.57 3.28
CA ASP A 68 14.88 -2.52 2.29
C ASP A 68 13.39 -2.20 2.10
N GLN A 69 12.58 -2.25 3.17
CA GLN A 69 11.14 -1.96 3.13
C GLN A 69 10.79 -0.65 3.82
N VAL A 70 9.75 0.02 3.31
CA VAL A 70 9.12 1.20 3.91
C VAL A 70 7.65 0.94 4.21
N VAL A 71 7.07 1.74 5.10
CA VAL A 71 5.68 1.56 5.52
C VAL A 71 4.75 2.43 4.68
N VAL A 72 3.61 1.85 4.29
CA VAL A 72 2.44 2.57 3.79
C VAL A 72 1.33 2.43 4.82
N LYS A 73 0.79 3.57 5.26
CA LYS A 73 -0.33 3.65 6.20
C LYS A 73 -1.64 3.72 5.42
N ILE A 74 -2.62 2.93 5.84
CA ILE A 74 -3.95 2.87 5.25
C ILE A 74 -4.96 3.07 6.38
N THR A 75 -5.81 4.09 6.26
CA THR A 75 -6.80 4.41 7.30
C THR A 75 -8.19 4.48 6.68
N GLY A 76 -9.13 3.71 7.20
CA GLY A 76 -10.50 3.71 6.70
C GLY A 76 -11.32 2.54 7.22
N HIS A 77 -12.51 2.34 6.66
CA HIS A 77 -13.33 1.18 6.99
C HIS A 77 -12.64 -0.13 6.66
N PHE A 78 -13.12 -1.22 7.27
CA PHE A 78 -12.59 -2.56 7.00
C PHE A 78 -12.54 -2.90 5.50
N TYR A 79 -13.64 -2.70 4.77
CA TYR A 79 -13.66 -2.96 3.33
C TYR A 79 -12.78 -1.99 2.54
N ALA A 80 -12.77 -0.71 2.91
CA ALA A 80 -11.92 0.31 2.29
C ALA A 80 -10.44 -0.05 2.41
N CYS A 81 -9.99 -0.42 3.61
CA CYS A 81 -8.63 -0.87 3.87
C CYS A 81 -8.28 -2.12 3.04
N GLN A 82 -9.18 -3.10 2.96
CA GLN A 82 -8.94 -4.31 2.16
C GLN A 82 -8.79 -4.01 0.67
N VAL A 83 -9.62 -3.11 0.11
CA VAL A 83 -9.51 -2.70 -1.29
C VAL A 83 -8.17 -2.01 -1.55
N ALA A 84 -7.78 -1.06 -0.69
CA ALA A 84 -6.49 -0.38 -0.78
C ALA A 84 -5.31 -1.36 -0.70
N GLN A 85 -5.33 -2.27 0.27
CA GLN A 85 -4.30 -3.29 0.44
C GLN A 85 -4.16 -4.17 -0.81
N ARG A 86 -5.27 -4.67 -1.35
CA ARG A 86 -5.26 -5.50 -2.56
C ARG A 86 -4.65 -4.75 -3.74
N LYS A 87 -5.04 -3.49 -3.95
CA LYS A 87 -4.52 -2.68 -5.05
C LYS A 87 -3.03 -2.39 -4.92
N ILE A 88 -2.54 -2.15 -3.70
CA ILE A 88 -1.10 -1.97 -3.49
C ILE A 88 -0.34 -3.27 -3.80
N GLN A 89 -0.86 -4.45 -3.40
CA GLN A 89 -0.25 -5.73 -3.77
C GLN A 89 -0.23 -5.98 -5.30
N GLU A 90 -1.27 -5.56 -6.02
CA GLU A 90 -1.29 -5.60 -7.49
C GLU A 90 -0.17 -4.74 -8.09
N ILE A 91 0.03 -3.52 -7.58
CA ILE A 91 1.13 -2.63 -8.01
C ILE A 91 2.49 -3.30 -7.77
N LEU A 92 2.71 -3.88 -6.57
CA LEU A 92 3.98 -4.54 -6.25
C LEU A 92 4.26 -5.73 -7.17
N THR A 93 3.23 -6.50 -7.50
CA THR A 93 3.35 -7.64 -8.43
C THR A 93 3.77 -7.18 -9.82
N GLN A 94 3.15 -6.11 -10.33
CA GLN A 94 3.51 -5.54 -11.64
C GLN A 94 4.94 -4.97 -11.65
N VAL A 95 5.36 -4.33 -10.56
CA VAL A 95 6.74 -3.80 -10.45
C VAL A 95 7.76 -4.93 -10.49
N LYS A 96 7.54 -6.03 -9.75
CA LYS A 96 8.44 -7.20 -9.78
C LYS A 96 8.56 -7.80 -11.19
N GLN A 97 7.44 -7.96 -11.89
CA GLN A 97 7.43 -8.48 -13.26
C GLN A 97 8.21 -7.58 -14.24
N HIS A 98 7.99 -6.27 -14.16
CA HIS A 98 8.70 -5.29 -15.01
C HIS A 98 10.21 -5.27 -14.76
N GLN A 99 10.62 -5.43 -13.50
CA GLN A 99 12.02 -5.47 -13.12
C GLN A 99 12.72 -6.73 -13.64
N GLN A 100 12.04 -7.88 -13.60
CA GLN A 100 12.57 -9.14 -14.12
C GLN A 100 12.69 -9.13 -15.64
N GLN A 101 11.70 -8.58 -16.35
CA GLN A 101 11.77 -8.42 -17.81
C GLN A 101 12.91 -7.49 -18.24
N LYS A 102 13.14 -6.40 -17.50
CA LYS A 102 14.29 -5.51 -17.77
C LYS A 102 15.63 -6.20 -17.56
N ALA A 103 15.77 -6.98 -16.48
CA ALA A 103 17.00 -7.73 -16.20
C ALA A 103 17.35 -8.75 -17.29
N LEU A 104 16.34 -9.37 -17.91
CA LEU A 104 16.54 -10.31 -19.02
C LEU A 104 16.93 -9.63 -20.35
N GLN A 105 16.60 -8.35 -20.54
CA GLN A 105 16.94 -7.58 -21.75
C GLN A 105 18.29 -6.86 -21.63
N SER A 106 18.75 -6.54 -20.41
CA SER A 106 20.13 -6.09 -20.18
C SER A 106 21.06 -7.31 -20.15
N GLY A 107 21.58 -7.72 -21.32
CA GLY A 107 22.58 -8.78 -21.44
C GLY A 107 23.84 -8.53 -20.60
N PRO A 108 24.70 -9.55 -20.39
CA PRO A 108 25.88 -9.43 -19.52
C PRO A 108 26.78 -8.28 -19.98
N PRO A 109 27.45 -7.58 -19.05
CA PRO A 109 28.38 -6.51 -19.39
C PRO A 109 29.47 -7.09 -20.29
N GLN A 110 29.53 -6.64 -21.55
CA GLN A 110 30.66 -6.96 -22.41
C GLN A 110 31.91 -6.42 -21.71
N SER A 111 32.80 -7.35 -21.33
CA SER A 111 34.13 -7.04 -20.83
C SER A 111 34.80 -6.13 -21.84
N ARG A 112 34.96 -4.85 -21.48
CA ARG A 112 35.79 -3.92 -22.25
C ARG A 112 37.22 -4.46 -22.13
N ARG A 113 37.71 -5.00 -23.24
CA ARG A 113 39.10 -5.40 -23.46
C ARG A 113 40.07 -4.30 -23.08
#